data_AF-A0A442IZH7-F1
#
_entry.id   AF-A0A442IZH7-F1
#
_cell.length_a   1.000
_cell.length_b   1.000
_cell.length_c   1.000
_cell.angle_alpha   90.00
_cell.angle_beta   90.00
_cell.angle_gamma   90.00
#
_symmetry.space_group_name_H-M   'P 1'
#
loop_
_entity.id
_entity.type
_entity.pdbx_description
1 polymer ?
#
loop_
_entity_poly.entity_id
_entity_poly.type
_entity_poly.pdbx_seq_one_letter_code
_entity_poly.pdbx_strand_id
1 'polypeptide(L)'
;MNKTLKMLYREDRLARVGILASHTLPTRLFSFYEETWKEYENDGTGEPYSFWLPTYSSGYYDSLEAAEADARIMFPWFAAAVSN
;
A
#
# COMPACT_ATOMS: atom_id res chain seq x y z
N MET A 1 4.81 -13.39 10.55
CA MET A 1 4.59 -13.12 9.11
C MET A 1 3.55 -12.03 8.98
N ASN A 2 3.79 -11.01 8.16
CA ASN A 2 2.83 -9.92 7.94
C ASN A 2 1.73 -10.40 6.99
N LYS A 3 0.49 -10.00 7.24
CA LYS A 3 -0.66 -10.34 6.41
C LYS A 3 -1.30 -9.07 5.88
N THR A 4 -1.37 -8.92 4.56
CA THR A 4 -2.17 -7.85 3.94
C THR A 4 -3.66 -8.14 4.21
N LEU A 5 -4.32 -7.18 4.85
CA LEU A 5 -5.74 -7.24 5.20
C LEU A 5 -6.61 -6.57 4.13
N LYS A 6 -6.10 -5.47 3.56
CA LYS A 6 -6.80 -4.65 2.57
C LYS A 6 -5.80 -4.17 1.54
N MET A 7 -6.23 -4.11 0.28
CA MET A 7 -5.48 -3.50 -0.81
C MET A 7 -6.47 -2.74 -1.69
N LEU A 8 -6.31 -1.42 -1.80
CA LEU A 8 -7.12 -0.60 -2.70
C LEU A 8 -6.23 0.01 -3.77
N TYR A 9 -6.70 -0.07 -5.01
CA TYR A 9 -6.05 0.55 -6.15
C TYR A 9 -6.65 1.93 -6.38
N ARG A 10 -5.81 2.88 -6.77
CA ARG A 10 -6.26 4.13 -7.37
C ARG A 10 -7.01 3.82 -8.66
N GLU A 11 -7.92 4.70 -9.06
CA GLU A 11 -8.78 4.52 -10.23
C GLU A 11 -7.99 4.17 -11.50
N ASP A 12 -6.86 4.84 -11.73
CA ASP A 12 -5.97 4.62 -12.88
C ASP A 12 -5.08 3.37 -12.76
N ARG A 13 -5.15 2.65 -11.64
CA ARG A 13 -4.31 1.50 -11.30
C ARG A 13 -2.80 1.77 -11.33
N LEU A 14 -2.38 3.04 -11.19
CA LEU A 14 -0.97 3.41 -11.12
C LEU A 14 -0.46 3.62 -9.69
N ALA A 15 -1.35 3.55 -8.70
CA ALA A 15 -1.02 3.54 -7.28
C ALA A 15 -1.92 2.57 -6.53
N ARG A 16 -1.44 2.02 -5.41
CA ARG A 16 -2.23 1.20 -4.50
C ARG A 16 -1.79 1.42 -3.06
N VAL A 17 -2.74 1.33 -2.13
CA VAL A 17 -2.50 1.38 -0.70
C VAL A 17 -2.91 0.06 -0.08
N GLY A 18 -1.96 -0.55 0.64
CA GLY A 18 -2.18 -1.77 1.39
C GLY A 18 -2.23 -1.49 2.89
N ILE A 19 -3.12 -2.16 3.60
CA ILE A 19 -3.11 -2.22 5.07
C ILE A 19 -2.72 -3.63 5.48
N LEU A 20 -1.77 -3.75 6.39
CA LEU A 20 -1.23 -5.02 6.86
C LEU A 20 -1.33 -5.16 8.37
N ALA A 21 -1.54 -6.40 8.81
CA ALA A 21 -1.35 -6.82 10.19
C ALA A 21 0.03 -7.46 10.36
N SER A 22 0.80 -6.92 11.28
CA SER A 22 2.02 -7.54 11.78
C SER A 22 1.72 -8.46 12.96
N HIS A 23 2.34 -9.63 12.92
CA HIS A 23 2.33 -10.61 14.00
C HIS A 23 3.71 -10.75 14.67
N THR A 24 4.59 -9.74 14.51
CA THR A 24 5.97 -9.80 15.03
C THR A 24 6.08 -9.49 16.53
N LEU A 25 5.00 -9.04 17.16
CA LEU A 25 4.94 -8.68 18.58
C LEU A 25 3.82 -9.47 19.29
N PRO A 26 3.86 -9.58 20.63
CA PRO A 26 2.82 -10.29 21.39
C PRO A 26 1.41 -9.73 21.15
N THR A 27 1.31 -8.46 20.77
CA THR A 27 0.09 -7.79 20.33
C THR A 27 0.12 -7.62 18.82
N ARG A 28 -1.01 -7.88 18.16
CA ARG A 28 -1.17 -7.61 16.71
C ARG A 28 -1.11 -6.10 16.48
N LEU A 29 -0.16 -5.67 15.65
CA LEU A 29 -0.05 -4.28 15.20
C LEU A 29 -0.47 -4.16 13.75
N PHE A 30 -0.82 -2.95 13.33
CA PHE A 30 -1.27 -2.64 11.98
C PHE A 30 -0.36 -1.58 11.36
N SER A 31 -0.18 -1.60 10.05
CA SER A 31 0.48 -0.52 9.31
C SER A 31 -0.11 -0.41 7.91
N PHE A 32 0.20 0.66 7.21
CA PHE A 32 -0.15 0.84 5.81
C PHE A 32 1.06 1.24 4.97
N TYR A 33 0.94 1.04 3.68
CA TYR A 33 1.96 1.41 2.70
C TYR A 33 1.31 1.82 1.40
N GLU A 34 2.01 2.68 0.65
CA GLU A 34 1.69 3.01 -0.74
C GLU A 34 2.73 2.38 -1.66
N GLU A 35 2.26 1.82 -2.77
CA GLU A 35 3.10 1.46 -3.90
C GLU A 35 2.60 2.16 -5.17
N THR A 36 3.53 2.49 -6.06
CA THR A 36 3.21 3.01 -7.40
C THR A 36 3.67 2.05 -8.48
N TRP A 37 2.89 1.95 -9.54
CA TRP A 37 3.26 1.18 -10.72
C TRP A 37 4.29 1.96 -11.51
N LYS A 38 5.41 1.31 -11.84
CA LYS A 38 6.48 1.91 -12.63
C LYS A 38 6.87 0.98 -13.77
N GLU A 39 6.95 1.56 -14.95
CA GLU A 39 7.43 0.92 -16.17
C GLU A 39 8.84 1.40 -16.44
N TYR A 40 9.71 0.47 -16.83
CA TYR A 40 11.11 0.73 -17.11
C TYR A 40 11.44 0.22 -18.49
N GLU A 41 12.21 1.04 -19.22
CA GLU A 41 12.88 0.59 -20.43
C GLU A 41 14.02 -0.34 -20.03
N ASN A 42 14.17 -1.43 -20.78
CA ASN A 42 15.27 -2.36 -20.61
C ASN A 42 16.33 -2.05 -21.66
N ASP A 43 17.52 -1.62 -21.21
CA ASP A 43 18.61 -1.14 -22.04
C ASP A 43 19.47 -2.25 -22.68
N GLY A 44 19.09 -3.53 -22.54
CA GLY A 44 19.87 -4.64 -23.09
C GLY A 44 19.11 -5.88 -23.56
N THR A 45 17.86 -6.09 -23.15
CA THR A 45 17.08 -7.31 -23.51
C THR A 45 15.82 -7.03 -24.35
N GLY A 46 15.47 -5.76 -24.55
CA GLY A 46 14.40 -5.33 -25.46
C GLY A 46 12.97 -5.45 -24.92
N GLU A 47 12.74 -6.15 -23.81
CA GLU A 47 11.41 -6.25 -23.21
C GLU A 47 11.26 -5.26 -22.04
N PRO A 48 10.27 -4.35 -22.10
CA PRO A 48 9.97 -3.48 -20.97
C PRO A 48 9.54 -4.33 -19.77
N TYR A 49 9.95 -3.90 -18.59
CA TYR A 49 9.53 -4.54 -17.34
C TYR A 49 8.79 -3.53 -16.46
N SER A 50 7.92 -4.05 -15.60
CA SER A 50 7.08 -3.21 -14.76
C SER A 50 6.92 -3.84 -13.40
N PHE A 51 6.91 -3.00 -12.36
CA PHE A 51 6.76 -3.48 -11.00
C PHE A 51 6.15 -2.42 -10.08
N TRP A 52 5.60 -2.90 -8.99
CA TRP A 52 5.13 -2.06 -7.89
C TRP A 52 6.33 -1.62 -7.06
N LEU A 53 6.48 -0.31 -6.89
CA LEU A 53 7.54 0.30 -6.09
C LEU A 53 6.97 0.89 -4.81
N PRO A 54 7.52 0.56 -3.63
CA PRO A 54 7.10 1.17 -2.38
C PRO A 54 7.49 2.65 -2.40
N THR A 55 6.49 3.51 -2.21
CA THR A 55 6.67 4.98 -2.14
C THR A 55 6.51 5.50 -0.73
N TYR A 56 5.75 4.79 0.11
CA TYR A 56 5.55 5.13 1.50
C TYR A 56 5.31 3.89 2.35
N SER A 57 5.81 3.89 3.58
CA SER A 57 5.42 2.96 4.64
C SER A 57 5.18 3.75 5.91
N SER A 58 4.05 3.50 6.56
CA SER A 58 3.73 4.09 7.86
C SER A 58 4.56 3.44 8.97
N GLY A 59 4.45 4.03 10.17
CA GLY A 59 4.75 3.31 11.41
C GLY A 59 3.67 2.29 11.75
N TYR A 60 3.65 1.85 13.02
CA TYR A 60 2.66 0.90 13.53
C TYR A 60 1.54 1.59 14.31
N TYR A 61 0.35 1.00 14.22
CA TYR A 61 -0.88 1.39 14.92
C TYR A 61 -1.41 0.21 15.73
N ASP A 62 -2.10 0.53 16.83
CA ASP A 62 -2.72 -0.48 17.71
C ASP A 62 -4.06 -1.02 17.16
N SER A 63 -4.62 -0.39 16.12
CA SER A 63 -5.88 -0.82 15.50
C SER A 63 -5.85 -0.67 13.98
N LEU A 64 -6.69 -1.48 13.31
CA LEU A 64 -6.90 -1.44 11.87
C LEU A 64 -7.51 -0.09 11.45
N GLU A 65 -8.46 0.40 12.24
CA GLU A 65 -9.22 1.62 11.99
C GLU A 65 -8.32 2.84 12.05
N ALA A 66 -7.37 2.90 13.00
CA ALA A 66 -6.40 3.98 13.08
C ALA A 66 -5.45 4.00 11.88
N ALA A 67 -4.95 2.82 11.46
CA ALA A 67 -4.11 2.70 10.27
C ALA A 67 -4.87 3.12 9.00
N GLU A 68 -6.13 2.71 8.86
CA GLU A 68 -6.95 3.10 7.70
C GLU A 68 -7.29 4.59 7.69
N ALA A 69 -7.64 5.17 8.84
CA ALA A 69 -7.96 6.59 8.95
C ALA A 69 -6.76 7.46 8.55
N ASP A 70 -5.57 7.14 9.06
CA ASP A 70 -4.36 7.89 8.75
C ASP A 70 -3.92 7.70 7.29
N ALA A 71 -4.07 6.50 6.72
CA ALA A 71 -3.87 6.28 5.29
C ALA A 71 -4.80 7.14 4.41
N ARG A 72 -6.07 7.33 4.82
CA ARG A 72 -7.03 8.20 4.11
C ARG A 72 -6.66 9.68 4.20
N ILE A 73 -6.08 10.11 5.32
CA ILE A 73 -5.57 11.47 5.47
C ILE A 73 -4.33 11.69 4.60
N MET A 74 -3.41 10.71 4.59
CA MET A 74 -2.15 10.80 3.85
C MET A 74 -2.34 10.75 2.33
N PHE A 75 -3.29 9.96 1.83
CA PHE A 75 -3.53 9.77 0.41
C PHE A 75 -4.96 10.19 0.01
N PRO A 76 -5.18 11.43 -0.49
CA PRO A 76 -6.51 11.92 -0.82
C PRO A 76 -7.30 11.04 -1.81
N TRP A 77 -6.60 10.40 -2.76
CA TRP A 77 -7.21 9.48 -3.71
C TRP A 77 -7.69 8.18 -3.05
N PHE A 78 -7.07 7.75 -1.94
CA PHE A 78 -7.51 6.61 -1.14
C PHE A 78 -8.74 6.97 -0.31
N ALA A 79 -8.88 8.22 0.13
CA ALA A 79 -10.10 8.70 0.76
C ALA A 79 -11.30 8.65 -0.19
N ALA A 80 -11.10 8.97 -1.47
CA ALA A 80 -12.13 8.93 -2.50
C ALA A 80 -12.48 7.50 -2.97
N ALA A 81 -11.60 6.52 -2.73
CA ALA A 81 -11.86 5.13 -3.05
C ALA A 81 -12.95 4.57 -2.11
N VAL A 82 -14.14 4.37 -2.67
CA VAL A 82 -15.24 3.67 -2.00
C VAL A 82 -14.81 2.23 -1.80
N SER A 83 -14.90 1.72 -0.56
CA SER A 83 -14.72 0.30 -0.28
C SER A 83 -15.81 -0.47 -1.04
N ASN A 84 -15.49 -0.97 -2.24
CA ASN A 84 -16.33 -1.93 -2.96
C ASN A 84 -16.24 -3.31 -2.31
#